data_AF-X1HN66-F1
#
_entry.id   AF-X1HN66-F1
#
_cell.length_a   1.000
_cell.length_b   1.000
_cell.length_c   1.000
_cell.angle_alpha   90.00
_cell.angle_beta   90.00
_cell.angle_gamma   90.00
#
_symmetry.space_group_name_H-M   'P 1'
#
loop_
_entity.id
_entity.type
_entity.pdbx_description
1 polymer ?
#
loop_
_entity_poly.entity_id
_entity_poly.type
_entity_poly.pdbx_seq_one_letter_code
_entity_poly.pdbx_strand_id
1 'polypeptide(L)'
;SFLFPFLAPSLLSETVVQNLYFNALRPANPAGMLQVNDSGGKYNSAPAVANQSVVAVTAPAAPDTETPCRPLKKEKNFTNFLLKEIARGINTEEKLDNRFKGLTSDFKKDDHYWVFNFEEDDSGAEIKESLKILIEHNLIKYGKKNKDAEKLSLTWAGALINSRRIDMDTYLLFKEYLENKRGKFTNLEIITLLVKSGEGKNIPIPFPQFNQINDRYNKGGWKFYYQNKMAELVSDRGEDGKEIYQDILELDGEGCYLDLDIEDYLSIKKALLLYNWIGDREIKEIEEAYKIYGGAIRKLGEGFSWLADSLAAVAENLGWSKKGNKKEELAGIKIVSERLAWGVEEEG
;
A
#
# COMPACT_ATOMS: atom_id res chain seq x y z
N SER A 1 13.96 0.80 25.39
CA SER A 1 13.11 -0.19 24.71
C SER A 1 11.68 0.35 24.68
N PHE A 2 11.32 1.07 23.62
CA PHE A 2 9.96 1.52 23.38
C PHE A 2 9.38 0.62 22.28
N LEU A 3 8.44 -0.24 22.66
CA LEU A 3 7.59 -0.99 21.74
C LEU A 3 6.38 -0.11 21.43
N PHE A 4 6.46 0.64 20.32
CA PHE A 4 5.25 1.02 19.60
C PHE A 4 4.81 -0.20 18.79
N PRO A 5 3.57 -0.71 18.94
CA PRO A 5 3.08 -1.73 18.04
C PRO A 5 2.85 -1.09 16.67
N PHE A 6 3.71 -1.45 15.71
CA PHE A 6 3.47 -1.24 14.29
C PHE A 6 2.15 -1.94 13.91
N LEU A 7 1.09 -1.17 13.74
CA LEU A 7 -0.11 -1.63 13.01
C LEU A 7 0.21 -1.56 11.51
N ALA A 8 0.71 -2.67 10.98
CA ALA A 8 0.84 -2.87 9.54
C ALA A 8 -0.51 -3.36 8.93
N PRO A 9 -0.79 -3.05 7.65
CA PRO A 9 -2.10 -3.11 7.00
C PRO A 9 -2.41 -4.51 6.45
N SER A 10 -2.31 -5.55 7.27
CA SER A 10 -2.68 -6.90 6.85
C SER A 10 -4.17 -7.16 7.09
N LEU A 11 -4.85 -7.85 6.15
CA LEU A 11 -6.23 -8.31 6.36
C LEU A 11 -6.39 -9.13 7.66
N LEU A 12 -5.32 -9.83 8.08
CA LEU A 12 -5.27 -10.58 9.33
C LEU A 12 -5.28 -9.66 10.56
N SER A 13 -4.49 -8.57 10.57
CA SER A 13 -4.53 -7.58 11.65
C SER A 13 -5.87 -6.83 11.67
N GLU A 14 -6.45 -6.53 10.51
CA GLU A 14 -7.79 -5.92 10.42
C GLU A 14 -8.88 -6.83 11.01
N THR A 15 -8.84 -8.13 10.68
CA THR A 15 -9.79 -9.14 11.19
C THR A 15 -9.64 -9.37 12.69
N VAL A 16 -8.41 -9.38 13.21
CA VAL A 16 -8.14 -9.54 14.65
C VAL A 16 -8.65 -8.34 15.43
N VAL A 17 -8.38 -7.12 14.96
CA VAL A 17 -8.89 -5.89 15.59
C VAL A 17 -10.42 -5.87 15.52
N GLN A 18 -11.01 -6.25 14.37
CA GLN A 18 -12.47 -6.42 14.19
C GLN A 18 -13.09 -7.35 15.21
N ASN A 19 -12.51 -8.53 15.38
CA ASN A 19 -12.99 -9.49 16.37
C ASN A 19 -12.90 -8.94 17.80
N LEU A 20 -11.82 -8.23 18.15
CA LEU A 20 -11.67 -7.65 19.48
C LEU A 20 -12.75 -6.60 19.79
N TYR A 21 -13.01 -5.67 18.86
CA TYR A 21 -14.02 -4.63 19.05
C TYR A 21 -15.45 -5.20 19.07
N PHE A 22 -15.80 -6.13 18.17
CA PHE A 22 -17.13 -6.76 18.20
C PHE A 22 -17.33 -7.67 19.43
N ASN A 23 -16.26 -8.27 19.96
CA ASN A 23 -16.34 -9.00 21.24
C ASN A 23 -16.54 -8.05 22.43
N ALA A 24 -15.95 -6.85 22.41
CA ALA A 24 -16.16 -5.83 23.43
C ALA A 24 -17.58 -5.23 23.40
N LEU A 25 -18.25 -5.24 22.24
CA LEU A 25 -19.63 -4.79 22.07
C LEU A 25 -20.70 -5.81 22.49
N ARG A 26 -20.34 -7.07 22.77
CA ARG A 26 -21.33 -8.04 23.28
C ARG A 26 -21.70 -7.64 24.71
N PRO A 27 -23.00 -7.52 25.05
CA PRO A 27 -23.40 -7.39 26.43
C PRO A 27 -22.89 -8.63 27.18
N ALA A 28 -22.27 -8.41 28.34
CA ALA A 28 -21.80 -9.48 29.21
C ALA A 28 -22.97 -10.43 29.51
N ASN A 29 -23.05 -11.55 28.78
CA ASN A 29 -24.07 -12.54 29.05
C ASN A 29 -23.57 -13.40 30.22
N PRO A 30 -24.34 -13.53 31.32
CA PRO A 30 -23.86 -14.15 32.55
C PRO A 30 -24.11 -15.66 32.48
N ALA A 31 -23.30 -16.40 31.73
CA ALA A 31 -23.17 -17.85 31.95
C ALA A 31 -22.01 -18.40 31.13
N GLY A 32 -21.00 -18.89 31.86
CA GLY A 32 -19.86 -19.70 31.47
C GLY A 32 -19.70 -20.10 30.00
N MET A 33 -18.65 -19.57 29.37
CA MET A 33 -17.84 -20.38 28.48
C MET A 33 -16.37 -19.93 28.57
N LEU A 34 -15.53 -20.85 29.06
CA LEU A 34 -14.07 -20.72 29.07
C LEU A 34 -13.50 -21.08 27.69
N GLN A 35 -12.64 -20.18 27.21
CA GLN A 35 -11.37 -20.38 26.48
C GLN A 35 -11.34 -20.91 25.05
N VAL A 36 -10.38 -20.34 24.28
CA VAL A 36 -9.21 -21.11 23.80
C VAL A 36 -7.95 -20.26 24.01
N ASN A 37 -6.96 -20.85 24.67
CA ASN A 37 -5.61 -20.35 25.06
C ASN A 37 -5.50 -19.60 26.40
N ASP A 38 -5.89 -20.27 27.50
CA ASP A 38 -5.09 -20.15 28.72
C ASP A 38 -3.76 -20.88 28.52
N SER A 39 -2.66 -20.15 28.65
CA SER A 39 -1.47 -20.69 29.28
C SER A 39 -1.07 -19.73 30.40
N GLY A 40 -1.16 -20.24 31.63
CA GLY A 40 -0.98 -19.47 32.85
C GLY A 40 0.33 -18.69 32.87
N GLY A 41 0.22 -17.38 33.00
CA GLY A 41 1.33 -16.47 33.19
C GLY A 41 0.81 -15.11 33.63
N LYS A 42 0.69 -14.93 34.96
CA LYS A 42 0.41 -13.62 35.56
C LYS A 42 1.48 -12.61 35.13
N TYR A 43 1.11 -11.62 34.34
CA TYR A 43 1.84 -10.36 34.26
C TYR A 43 0.97 -9.28 34.89
N ASN A 44 1.32 -8.97 36.14
CA ASN A 44 0.80 -7.90 36.99
C ASN A 44 0.75 -6.58 36.20
N SER A 45 -0.40 -5.90 36.16
CA SER A 45 -0.76 -4.84 37.11
C SER A 45 0.38 -3.82 37.30
N ALA A 46 0.21 -2.64 36.70
CA ALA A 46 1.07 -1.48 36.84
C ALA A 46 1.30 -1.09 38.32
N PRO A 47 2.45 -0.51 38.68
CA PRO A 47 2.68 -0.02 40.03
C PRO A 47 1.94 1.29 40.25
N ALA A 48 1.06 1.29 41.26
CA ALA A 48 0.57 2.48 41.91
C ALA A 48 1.74 3.20 42.62
N VAL A 49 1.93 4.48 42.33
CA VAL A 49 2.65 5.38 43.24
C VAL A 49 1.60 6.08 44.07
N ALA A 50 1.46 5.63 45.30
CA ALA A 50 0.70 6.30 46.34
C ALA A 50 1.47 7.53 46.83
N ASN A 51 0.77 8.65 47.01
CA ASN A 51 1.01 9.54 48.12
C ASN A 51 -0.34 10.00 48.68
N GLN A 52 -0.54 9.67 49.96
CA GLN A 52 -1.72 9.97 50.75
C GLN A 52 -1.79 11.46 51.12
N SER A 53 -2.98 12.05 51.04
CA SER A 53 -3.53 12.83 52.15
C SER A 53 -5.06 12.84 52.08
N VAL A 54 -5.65 12.88 53.27
CA VAL A 54 -6.99 12.44 53.66
C VAL A 54 -7.99 13.58 53.53
N VAL A 55 -9.20 13.35 53.00
CA VAL A 55 -10.53 13.60 53.65
C VAL A 55 -11.60 12.88 52.84
N ALA A 56 -12.43 12.10 53.54
CA ALA A 56 -13.57 11.36 53.00
C ALA A 56 -14.76 12.29 52.70
N VAL A 57 -15.36 12.14 51.51
CA VAL A 57 -16.80 12.37 51.31
C VAL A 57 -17.32 11.28 50.35
N THR A 58 -18.27 10.51 50.86
CA THR A 58 -19.03 9.46 50.18
C THR A 58 -19.98 10.03 49.12
N ALA A 59 -19.88 9.53 47.89
CA ALA A 59 -20.99 9.43 46.94
C ALA A 59 -20.71 8.25 45.98
N PRO A 60 -21.71 7.41 45.63
CA PRO A 60 -21.47 6.29 44.71
C PRO A 60 -21.34 6.86 43.29
N ALA A 61 -20.14 6.76 42.71
CA ALA A 61 -19.94 7.02 41.30
C ALA A 61 -20.72 5.97 40.49
N ALA A 62 -21.51 6.45 39.53
CA ALA A 62 -22.14 5.63 38.51
C ALA A 62 -21.08 4.77 37.80
N PRO A 63 -21.43 3.57 37.29
CA PRO A 63 -20.50 2.81 36.48
C PRO A 63 -20.20 3.63 35.23
N ASP A 64 -18.94 4.05 35.07
CA ASP A 64 -18.42 4.55 33.82
C ASP A 64 -18.60 3.45 32.77
N THR A 65 -19.70 3.54 32.02
CA THR A 65 -19.82 2.89 30.73
C THR A 65 -18.85 3.61 29.81
N GLU A 66 -17.57 3.21 29.85
CA GLU A 66 -16.61 3.57 28.81
C GLU A 66 -17.19 3.12 27.48
N THR A 67 -17.74 4.09 26.74
CA THR A 67 -18.18 3.88 25.37
C THR A 67 -16.99 3.32 24.59
N PRO A 68 -17.12 2.14 23.95
CA PRO A 68 -15.99 1.55 23.25
C PRO A 68 -15.52 2.49 22.13
N CYS A 69 -14.33 3.07 22.31
CA CYS A 69 -13.71 3.91 21.31
C CYS A 69 -13.57 3.12 20.01
N ARG A 70 -14.19 3.63 18.93
CA ARG A 70 -14.09 3.02 17.61
C ARG A 70 -12.63 3.06 17.16
N PRO A 71 -12.12 1.98 16.55
CA PRO A 71 -10.77 1.96 16.04
C PRO A 71 -10.62 2.96 14.89
N LEU A 72 -9.50 3.68 14.91
CA LEU A 72 -9.18 4.75 13.98
C LEU A 72 -8.46 4.19 12.75
N LYS A 73 -9.01 4.42 11.56
CA LYS A 73 -8.35 4.09 10.29
C LYS A 73 -7.73 5.35 9.72
N LYS A 74 -6.40 5.37 9.60
CA LYS A 74 -5.71 6.39 8.81
C LYS A 74 -5.82 6.02 7.33
N GLU A 75 -6.57 6.81 6.57
CA GLU A 75 -6.57 6.70 5.12
C GLU A 75 -5.45 7.58 4.59
N LYS A 76 -4.47 6.99 3.90
CA LYS A 76 -3.27 7.71 3.46
C LYS A 76 -3.53 8.71 2.33
N ASN A 77 -4.59 8.53 1.55
CA ASN A 77 -4.87 9.37 0.39
C ASN A 77 -6.39 9.58 0.23
N PHE A 78 -6.85 10.76 0.64
CA PHE A 78 -8.25 11.17 0.58
C PHE A 78 -8.82 11.15 -0.85
N THR A 79 -8.04 11.59 -1.84
CA THR A 79 -8.48 11.62 -3.25
C THR A 79 -8.80 10.22 -3.78
N ASN A 80 -7.98 9.21 -3.44
CA ASN A 80 -8.26 7.82 -3.77
C ASN A 80 -9.49 7.27 -3.05
N PHE A 81 -9.69 7.68 -1.79
CA PHE A 81 -10.89 7.33 -1.04
C PHE A 81 -12.14 7.90 -1.72
N LEU A 82 -12.11 9.16 -2.12
CA LEU A 82 -13.22 9.83 -2.79
C LEU A 82 -13.58 9.13 -4.11
N LEU A 83 -12.58 8.75 -4.91
CA LEU A 83 -12.77 7.98 -6.14
C LEU A 83 -13.50 6.65 -5.90
N LYS A 84 -13.14 5.92 -4.83
CA LYS A 84 -13.79 4.66 -4.42
C LYS A 84 -15.24 4.89 -3.97
N GLU A 85 -15.52 5.97 -3.25
CA GLU A 85 -16.90 6.29 -2.83
C GLU A 85 -17.79 6.68 -4.03
N ILE A 86 -17.26 7.43 -5.00
CA ILE A 86 -17.96 7.73 -6.26
C ILE A 86 -18.28 6.44 -7.01
N ALA A 87 -17.33 5.49 -7.05
CA ALA A 87 -17.53 4.18 -7.66
C ALA A 87 -18.62 3.35 -6.98
N ARG A 88 -18.82 3.54 -5.66
CA ARG A 88 -19.89 2.92 -4.86
C ARG A 88 -21.26 3.58 -5.08
N GLY A 89 -21.32 4.65 -5.87
CA GLY A 89 -22.57 5.36 -6.18
C GLY A 89 -22.82 6.61 -5.33
N ILE A 90 -21.86 7.01 -4.48
CA ILE A 90 -21.88 8.27 -3.74
C ILE A 90 -21.37 9.36 -4.68
N ASN A 91 -22.25 9.80 -5.58
CA ASN A 91 -21.88 10.49 -6.81
C ASN A 91 -22.45 11.91 -6.93
N THR A 92 -22.76 12.55 -5.81
CA THR A 92 -23.06 13.98 -5.75
C THR A 92 -22.27 14.58 -4.61
N GLU A 93 -21.87 15.85 -4.71
CA GLU A 93 -21.13 16.54 -3.65
C GLU A 93 -21.86 16.46 -2.31
N GLU A 94 -23.18 16.65 -2.29
CA GLU A 94 -24.00 16.52 -1.08
C GLU A 94 -23.94 15.11 -0.47
N LYS A 95 -23.94 14.06 -1.30
CA LYS A 95 -23.81 12.68 -0.79
C LYS A 95 -22.41 12.41 -0.24
N LEU A 96 -21.39 12.97 -0.87
CA LEU A 96 -19.99 12.85 -0.43
C LEU A 96 -19.79 13.58 0.91
N ASP A 97 -20.29 14.81 1.04
CA ASP A 97 -20.26 15.60 2.27
C ASP A 97 -21.00 14.89 3.42
N ASN A 98 -22.22 14.39 3.16
CA ASN A 98 -22.98 13.63 4.15
C ASN A 98 -22.27 12.33 4.56
N ARG A 99 -21.67 11.62 3.60
CA ARG A 99 -20.89 10.40 3.86
C ARG A 99 -19.70 10.70 4.75
N PHE A 100 -18.97 11.77 4.44
CA PHE A 100 -17.78 12.15 5.17
C PHE A 100 -18.10 12.56 6.61
N LYS A 101 -19.12 13.39 6.80
CA LYS A 101 -19.64 13.75 8.13
C LYS A 101 -20.03 12.54 8.96
N GLY A 102 -20.53 11.46 8.35
CA GLY A 102 -20.83 10.20 9.05
C GLY A 102 -19.60 9.39 9.44
N LEU A 103 -18.50 9.49 8.69
CA LEU A 103 -17.25 8.75 8.93
C LEU A 103 -16.32 9.42 9.95
N THR A 104 -16.44 10.74 10.11
CA THR A 104 -15.65 11.54 11.07
C THR A 104 -16.41 11.88 12.35
N SER A 105 -17.75 11.74 12.38
CA SER A 105 -18.50 11.99 13.61
C SER A 105 -18.45 10.80 14.56
N ASP A 106 -17.94 11.01 15.78
CA ASP A 106 -17.99 10.03 16.88
C ASP A 106 -19.42 9.69 17.34
N PHE A 107 -20.41 10.51 16.95
CA PHE A 107 -21.73 10.57 17.58
C PHE A 107 -22.90 10.13 16.70
N LYS A 108 -22.66 9.63 15.49
CA LYS A 108 -23.75 9.06 14.67
C LYS A 108 -23.87 7.55 14.86
N LYS A 109 -25.13 7.14 14.96
CA LYS A 109 -25.67 5.77 14.99
C LYS A 109 -25.42 4.97 13.70
N ASP A 110 -24.37 5.32 12.95
CA ASP A 110 -23.94 4.54 11.80
C ASP A 110 -23.14 3.34 12.31
N ASP A 111 -23.51 2.14 11.84
CA ASP A 111 -22.91 0.82 12.16
C ASP A 111 -21.48 0.66 11.60
N HIS A 112 -20.78 1.76 11.33
CA HIS A 112 -19.44 1.75 10.76
C HIS A 112 -18.41 1.48 11.83
N TYR A 113 -17.68 0.38 11.62
CA TYR A 113 -16.65 -0.13 12.50
C TYR A 113 -15.45 0.82 12.66
N TRP A 114 -15.08 1.54 11.60
CA TRP A 114 -13.92 2.44 11.58
C TRP A 114 -14.35 3.90 11.69
N VAL A 115 -13.64 4.68 12.52
CA VAL A 115 -13.61 6.16 12.41
C VAL A 115 -12.43 6.53 11.53
N PHE A 116 -12.68 7.30 10.48
CA PHE A 116 -11.61 7.75 9.60
C PHE A 116 -11.05 9.06 10.12
N ASN A 117 -9.73 9.11 10.29
CA ASN A 117 -9.03 10.35 10.59
C ASN A 117 -8.31 10.80 9.32
N PHE A 118 -8.82 11.87 8.74
CA PHE A 118 -8.18 12.61 7.66
C PHE A 118 -7.43 13.77 8.32
N GLU A 119 -6.22 14.09 7.88
CA GLU A 119 -5.34 15.03 8.59
C GLU A 119 -5.84 16.49 8.55
N GLU A 120 -6.94 16.77 7.85
CA GLU A 120 -7.43 18.13 7.58
C GLU A 120 -8.73 18.51 8.30
N ASP A 121 -8.80 19.76 8.75
CA ASP A 121 -9.88 20.31 9.59
C ASP A 121 -11.14 20.73 8.79
N ASP A 122 -11.06 20.90 7.46
CA ASP A 122 -12.20 21.33 6.60
C ASP A 122 -12.52 20.34 5.47
N SER A 123 -13.35 19.36 5.81
CA SER A 123 -13.87 18.35 4.88
C SER A 123 -14.52 18.90 3.59
N GLY A 124 -15.10 20.10 3.62
CA GLY A 124 -15.82 20.66 2.46
C GLY A 124 -14.88 21.22 1.40
N ALA A 125 -13.79 21.84 1.83
CA ALA A 125 -12.74 22.33 0.94
C ALA A 125 -11.95 21.17 0.32
N GLU A 126 -11.62 20.15 1.12
CA GLU A 126 -10.86 18.96 0.69
C GLU A 126 -11.61 18.16 -0.38
N ILE A 127 -12.92 17.94 -0.21
CA ILE A 127 -13.76 17.30 -1.25
C ILE A 127 -13.64 18.05 -2.58
N LYS A 128 -13.73 19.38 -2.58
CA LYS A 128 -13.70 20.18 -3.81
C LYS A 128 -12.35 20.12 -4.49
N GLU A 129 -11.25 20.22 -3.75
CA GLU A 129 -9.91 20.14 -4.33
C GLU A 129 -9.65 18.73 -4.89
N SER A 130 -10.02 17.67 -4.18
CA SER A 130 -9.91 16.30 -4.69
C SER A 130 -10.78 16.07 -5.92
N LEU A 131 -12.02 16.59 -5.96
CA LEU A 131 -12.86 16.48 -7.16
C LEU A 131 -12.21 17.20 -8.36
N LYS A 132 -11.61 18.37 -8.14
CA LYS A 132 -10.88 19.10 -9.17
C LYS A 132 -9.71 18.27 -9.70
N ILE A 133 -8.88 17.68 -8.83
CA ILE A 133 -7.77 16.79 -9.23
C ILE A 133 -8.29 15.60 -10.04
N LEU A 134 -9.36 14.93 -9.60
CA LEU A 134 -9.93 13.78 -10.29
C LEU A 134 -10.50 14.13 -11.68
N ILE A 135 -11.03 15.35 -11.84
CA ILE A 135 -11.52 15.86 -13.13
C ILE A 135 -10.36 16.23 -14.06
N GLU A 136 -9.33 16.90 -13.53
CA GLU A 136 -8.13 17.29 -14.27
C GLU A 136 -7.42 16.06 -14.87
N HIS A 137 -7.31 14.97 -14.10
CA HIS A 137 -6.78 13.69 -14.58
C HIS A 137 -7.79 12.85 -15.39
N ASN A 138 -8.98 13.39 -15.67
CA ASN A 138 -10.04 12.73 -16.44
C ASN A 138 -10.44 11.35 -15.87
N LEU A 139 -10.46 11.23 -14.54
CA LEU A 139 -10.89 10.01 -13.82
C LEU A 139 -12.37 10.03 -13.53
N ILE A 140 -12.94 11.22 -13.33
CA ILE A 140 -14.37 11.45 -13.17
C ILE A 140 -14.82 12.58 -14.10
N LYS A 141 -16.13 12.66 -14.32
CA LYS A 141 -16.75 13.76 -15.05
C LYS A 141 -18.14 14.07 -14.49
N TYR A 142 -18.55 15.33 -14.60
CA TYR A 142 -19.95 15.69 -14.39
C TYR A 142 -20.81 15.12 -15.50
N GLY A 143 -21.86 14.41 -15.11
CA GLY A 143 -22.94 13.99 -15.97
C GLY A 143 -23.79 15.20 -16.41
N LYS A 144 -24.65 14.98 -17.40
CA LYS A 144 -25.61 16.03 -17.82
C LYS A 144 -26.46 16.44 -16.62
N LYS A 145 -26.62 17.76 -16.41
CA LYS A 145 -27.57 18.31 -15.42
C LYS A 145 -28.95 17.74 -15.68
N ASN A 146 -29.38 16.83 -14.81
CA ASN A 146 -30.81 16.62 -14.58
C ASN A 146 -31.22 17.48 -13.39
N LYS A 147 -32.53 17.68 -13.23
CA LYS A 147 -33.15 18.69 -12.35
C LYS A 147 -32.69 18.64 -10.87
N ASP A 148 -31.99 17.61 -10.43
CA ASP A 148 -31.43 17.44 -9.09
C ASP A 148 -29.93 17.13 -9.18
N ALA A 149 -29.09 18.11 -8.78
CA ALA A 149 -27.63 18.05 -8.62
C ALA A 149 -26.77 17.56 -9.82
N GLU A 150 -25.56 18.11 -9.96
CA GLU A 150 -24.59 17.60 -10.93
C GLU A 150 -24.08 16.22 -10.48
N LYS A 151 -24.50 15.17 -11.19
CA LYS A 151 -24.10 13.80 -10.87
C LYS A 151 -22.72 13.49 -11.42
N LEU A 152 -21.79 13.10 -10.55
CA LEU A 152 -20.47 12.61 -10.92
C LEU A 152 -20.56 11.21 -11.53
N SER A 153 -19.72 10.92 -12.52
CA SER A 153 -19.60 9.60 -13.12
C SER A 153 -18.14 9.28 -13.36
N LEU A 154 -17.78 8.00 -13.15
CA LEU A 154 -16.45 7.53 -13.50
C LEU A 154 -16.25 7.57 -15.01
N THR A 155 -15.06 7.95 -15.43
CA THR A 155 -14.58 7.65 -16.78
C THR A 155 -14.11 6.20 -16.83
N TRP A 156 -13.67 5.73 -18.01
CA TRP A 156 -13.10 4.39 -18.12
C TRP A 156 -11.81 4.25 -17.29
N ALA A 157 -11.00 5.32 -17.21
CA ALA A 157 -9.80 5.37 -16.38
C ALA A 157 -10.15 5.28 -14.89
N GLY A 158 -11.12 6.07 -14.41
CA GLY A 158 -11.56 5.99 -13.01
C GLY A 158 -12.16 4.62 -12.65
N ALA A 159 -12.91 4.01 -13.58
CA ALA A 159 -13.42 2.65 -13.41
C ALA A 159 -12.30 1.60 -13.37
N LEU A 160 -11.26 1.75 -14.21
CA LEU A 160 -10.09 0.88 -14.23
C LEU A 160 -9.38 0.89 -12.87
N ILE A 161 -9.01 2.07 -12.37
CA ILE A 161 -8.33 2.26 -11.07
C ILE A 161 -9.11 1.53 -9.97
N ASN A 162 -10.42 1.76 -9.89
CA ASN A 162 -11.25 1.14 -8.88
C ASN A 162 -11.38 -0.38 -9.06
N SER A 163 -11.46 -0.89 -10.29
CA SER A 163 -11.55 -2.32 -10.57
C SER A 163 -10.25 -3.07 -10.24
N ARG A 164 -9.10 -2.44 -10.49
CA ARG A 164 -7.78 -3.00 -10.23
C ARG A 164 -7.31 -2.78 -8.80
N ARG A 165 -7.96 -1.87 -8.07
CA ARG A 165 -7.64 -1.49 -6.68
C ARG A 165 -6.23 -0.92 -6.52
N ILE A 166 -5.75 -0.23 -7.55
CA ILE A 166 -4.51 0.56 -7.48
C ILE A 166 -4.84 1.99 -7.05
N ASP A 167 -3.86 2.69 -6.50
CA ASP A 167 -3.96 4.13 -6.27
C ASP A 167 -3.81 4.97 -7.57
N MET A 168 -4.25 6.23 -7.50
CA MET A 168 -4.14 7.20 -8.59
C MET A 168 -2.69 7.42 -9.02
N ASP A 169 -1.77 7.53 -8.07
CA ASP A 169 -0.37 7.87 -8.33
C ASP A 169 0.32 6.74 -9.12
N THR A 170 0.06 5.48 -8.78
CA THR A 170 0.50 4.29 -9.51
C THR A 170 -0.11 4.25 -10.90
N TYR A 171 -1.39 4.57 -11.05
CA TYR A 171 -2.02 4.65 -12.36
C TYR A 171 -1.38 5.73 -13.24
N LEU A 172 -1.14 6.92 -12.69
CA LEU A 172 -0.53 8.04 -13.42
C LEU A 172 0.90 7.71 -13.84
N LEU A 173 1.70 7.13 -12.95
CA LEU A 173 3.05 6.64 -13.26
C LEU A 173 3.03 5.64 -14.42
N PHE A 174 2.16 4.63 -14.35
CA PHE A 174 2.04 3.63 -15.42
C PHE A 174 1.59 4.25 -16.73
N LYS A 175 0.59 5.14 -16.68
CA LYS A 175 0.05 5.80 -17.85
C LYS A 175 1.13 6.64 -18.54
N GLU A 176 1.81 7.51 -17.79
CA GLU A 176 2.86 8.39 -18.31
C GLU A 176 4.01 7.58 -18.91
N TYR A 177 4.47 6.55 -18.20
CA TYR A 177 5.55 5.69 -18.70
C TYR A 177 5.16 5.00 -20.00
N LEU A 178 3.95 4.43 -20.07
CA LEU A 178 3.46 3.74 -21.27
C LEU A 178 3.23 4.72 -22.44
N GLU A 179 2.73 5.93 -22.20
CA GLU A 179 2.54 6.93 -23.26
C GLU A 179 3.88 7.32 -23.91
N ASN A 180 4.94 7.43 -23.11
CA ASN A 180 6.27 7.80 -23.56
C ASN A 180 7.15 6.62 -23.99
N LYS A 181 6.74 5.37 -23.70
CA LYS A 181 7.56 4.17 -23.94
C LYS A 181 7.91 4.00 -25.43
N ARG A 182 9.21 4.02 -25.71
CA ARG A 182 9.84 3.67 -26.99
C ARG A 182 10.60 2.35 -26.89
N GLY A 183 10.65 1.62 -28.00
CA GLY A 183 11.32 0.32 -28.07
C GLY A 183 10.64 -0.78 -27.25
N LYS A 184 11.34 -1.91 -27.12
CA LYS A 184 10.85 -3.09 -26.42
C LYS A 184 10.94 -2.93 -24.90
N PHE A 185 9.98 -3.49 -24.18
CA PHE A 185 10.05 -3.70 -22.75
C PHE A 185 10.94 -4.89 -22.45
N THR A 186 11.85 -4.70 -21.52
CA THR A 186 12.59 -5.80 -20.90
C THR A 186 11.95 -6.17 -19.57
N ASN A 187 12.18 -7.40 -19.11
CA ASN A 187 11.68 -7.86 -17.82
C ASN A 187 12.17 -6.97 -16.66
N LEU A 188 13.44 -6.53 -16.73
CA LEU A 188 14.03 -5.65 -15.71
C LEU A 188 13.34 -4.29 -15.69
N GLU A 189 13.06 -3.72 -16.87
CA GLU A 189 12.37 -2.44 -16.99
C GLU A 189 10.94 -2.52 -16.45
N ILE A 190 10.20 -3.58 -16.78
CA ILE A 190 8.84 -3.81 -16.24
C ILE A 190 8.92 -3.92 -14.71
N ILE A 191 9.76 -4.82 -14.17
CA ILE A 191 9.88 -5.02 -12.72
C ILE A 191 10.25 -3.71 -12.01
N THR A 192 11.17 -2.95 -12.58
CA THR A 192 11.60 -1.66 -12.02
C THR A 192 10.46 -0.66 -11.96
N LEU A 193 9.64 -0.57 -13.02
CA LEU A 193 8.44 0.27 -13.03
C LEU A 193 7.46 -0.12 -11.92
N LEU A 194 7.24 -1.43 -11.74
CA LEU A 194 6.33 -1.93 -10.72
C LEU A 194 6.82 -1.57 -9.32
N VAL A 195 8.10 -1.78 -8.99
CA VAL A 195 8.61 -1.49 -7.63
C VAL A 195 8.68 0.00 -7.32
N LYS A 196 8.85 0.87 -8.34
CA LYS A 196 8.86 2.33 -8.16
C LYS A 196 7.47 2.91 -7.88
N SER A 197 6.40 2.21 -8.28
CA SER A 197 5.03 2.65 -8.04
C SER A 197 4.67 2.72 -6.56
N GLY A 198 3.68 3.54 -6.19
CA GLY A 198 3.20 3.67 -4.81
C GLY A 198 2.76 2.32 -4.24
N GLU A 199 2.00 1.54 -5.01
CA GLU A 199 1.60 0.18 -4.62
C GLU A 199 2.81 -0.76 -4.48
N GLY A 200 3.78 -0.69 -5.40
CA GLY A 200 5.01 -1.48 -5.34
C GLY A 200 5.87 -1.17 -4.11
N LYS A 201 5.98 0.09 -3.73
CA LYS A 201 6.64 0.55 -2.49
C LYS A 201 5.93 0.00 -1.25
N ASN A 202 4.60 0.03 -1.25
CA ASN A 202 3.76 -0.45 -0.15
C ASN A 202 3.78 -1.98 0.05
N ILE A 203 4.11 -2.78 -0.97
CA ILE A 203 4.27 -4.23 -0.81
C ILE A 203 5.45 -4.50 0.14
N PRO A 204 5.24 -5.18 1.28
CA PRO A 204 6.27 -5.34 2.29
C PRO A 204 7.35 -6.33 1.88
N ILE A 205 8.61 -5.99 2.17
CA ILE A 205 9.76 -6.91 2.10
C ILE A 205 10.52 -6.81 3.43
N PRO A 206 11.04 -7.92 3.98
CA PRO A 206 11.89 -7.85 5.16
C PRO A 206 13.09 -6.92 4.94
N PHE A 207 13.40 -6.10 5.94
CA PHE A 207 14.64 -5.35 5.96
C PHE A 207 15.83 -6.30 5.76
N PRO A 208 16.83 -5.93 4.95
CA PRO A 208 18.01 -6.75 4.79
C PRO A 208 18.65 -7.05 6.14
N GLN A 209 18.89 -8.33 6.39
CA GLN A 209 19.53 -8.79 7.63
C GLN A 209 21.06 -8.82 7.52
N PHE A 210 21.63 -8.37 6.39
CA PHE A 210 23.06 -8.23 6.23
C PHE A 210 23.61 -7.28 7.29
N ASN A 211 24.61 -7.75 8.03
CA ASN A 211 25.37 -6.99 9.03
C ASN A 211 24.59 -6.55 10.29
N GLN A 212 23.91 -7.49 10.97
CA GLN A 212 23.94 -7.48 12.46
C GLN A 212 25.32 -7.91 12.99
N ILE A 213 26.40 -7.56 12.29
CA ILE A 213 27.70 -7.42 12.93
C ILE A 213 27.51 -6.22 13.84
N ASN A 214 27.84 -6.34 15.13
CA ASN A 214 27.74 -5.30 16.16
C ASN A 214 28.57 -4.02 15.88
N ASP A 215 28.94 -3.79 14.63
CA ASP A 215 29.76 -2.69 14.18
C ASP A 215 28.87 -1.48 13.88
N ARG A 216 28.83 -0.54 14.83
CA ARG A 216 28.04 0.70 14.74
C ARG A 216 28.43 1.55 13.53
N TYR A 217 29.60 1.32 12.93
CA TYR A 217 30.14 2.08 11.81
C TYR A 217 29.62 1.64 10.43
N ASN A 218 28.95 0.48 10.31
CA ASN A 218 28.48 -0.07 9.03
C ASN A 218 26.94 -0.06 8.89
N LYS A 219 26.26 0.74 9.72
CA LYS A 219 24.81 0.99 9.62
C LYS A 219 24.50 1.70 8.30
N GLY A 220 24.09 0.94 7.29
CA GLY A 220 23.68 1.47 5.98
C GLY A 220 24.42 0.86 4.79
N GLY A 221 25.47 0.05 4.99
CA GLY A 221 26.20 -0.58 3.87
C GLY A 221 25.33 -1.44 2.94
N TRP A 222 24.19 -1.95 3.44
CA TRP A 222 23.23 -2.70 2.63
C TRP A 222 22.58 -1.85 1.52
N LYS A 223 22.40 -0.53 1.74
CA LYS A 223 21.81 0.40 0.77
C LYS A 223 22.65 0.41 -0.51
N PHE A 224 23.93 0.72 -0.35
CA PHE A 224 24.91 0.72 -1.43
C PHE A 224 25.14 -0.67 -2.05
N TYR A 225 25.06 -1.74 -1.25
CA TYR A 225 25.18 -3.11 -1.78
C TYR A 225 24.13 -3.41 -2.86
N TYR A 226 22.85 -3.17 -2.59
CA TYR A 226 21.81 -3.42 -3.59
C TYR A 226 21.83 -2.42 -4.73
N GLN A 227 22.18 -1.16 -4.47
CA GLN A 227 22.35 -0.16 -5.53
C GLN A 227 23.46 -0.58 -6.51
N ASN A 228 24.62 -1.00 -6.02
CA ASN A 228 25.71 -1.51 -6.85
C ASN A 228 25.30 -2.77 -7.62
N LYS A 229 24.57 -3.69 -6.98
CA LYS A 229 24.04 -4.88 -7.68
C LYS A 229 23.04 -4.54 -8.78
N MET A 230 22.24 -3.49 -8.59
CA MET A 230 21.34 -2.98 -9.62
C MET A 230 22.12 -2.33 -10.76
N ALA A 231 23.15 -1.55 -10.47
CA ALA A 231 24.03 -0.96 -11.47
C ALA A 231 24.72 -2.04 -12.32
N GLU A 232 25.31 -3.05 -11.68
CA GLU A 232 25.91 -4.22 -12.35
C GLU A 232 24.89 -4.90 -13.27
N LEU A 233 23.68 -5.19 -12.76
CA LEU A 233 22.65 -5.87 -13.54
C LEU A 233 22.15 -5.04 -14.73
N VAL A 234 21.96 -3.74 -14.54
CA VAL A 234 21.55 -2.82 -15.61
C VAL A 234 22.62 -2.77 -16.70
N SER A 235 23.89 -2.75 -16.31
CA SER A 235 25.03 -2.76 -17.24
C SER A 235 25.16 -4.08 -18.00
N ASP A 236 25.05 -5.21 -17.30
CA ASP A 236 25.10 -6.55 -17.89
C ASP A 236 23.97 -6.78 -18.92
N ARG A 237 22.83 -6.11 -18.75
CA ARG A 237 21.70 -6.16 -19.68
C ARG A 237 21.74 -5.06 -20.76
N GLY A 238 22.74 -4.19 -20.74
CA GLY A 238 22.90 -3.09 -21.68
C GLY A 238 21.78 -2.06 -21.58
N GLU A 239 21.28 -1.80 -20.38
CA GLU A 239 20.16 -0.89 -20.12
C GLU A 239 20.57 0.45 -19.47
N ASP A 240 21.88 0.76 -19.40
CA ASP A 240 22.46 1.93 -18.70
C ASP A 240 21.92 3.30 -19.15
N GLY A 241 21.27 3.36 -20.32
CA GLY A 241 20.72 4.60 -20.88
C GLY A 241 19.21 4.79 -20.69
N LYS A 242 18.51 3.92 -19.93
CA LYS A 242 17.06 4.08 -19.74
C LYS A 242 16.76 4.99 -18.54
N GLU A 243 15.93 5.99 -18.78
CA GLU A 243 15.50 7.01 -17.78
C GLU A 243 14.94 6.39 -16.49
N ILE A 244 14.30 5.22 -16.57
CA ILE A 244 13.70 4.55 -15.41
C ILE A 244 14.72 4.24 -14.29
N TYR A 245 15.99 4.05 -14.66
CA TYR A 245 17.06 3.71 -13.73
C TYR A 245 17.81 4.93 -13.19
N GLN A 246 17.64 6.11 -13.79
CA GLN A 246 18.40 7.31 -13.43
C GLN A 246 18.20 7.66 -11.96
N ASP A 247 16.96 7.79 -11.50
CA ASP A 247 16.66 8.09 -10.10
C ASP A 247 17.18 7.03 -9.10
N ILE A 248 17.50 5.82 -9.57
CA ILE A 248 17.98 4.70 -8.74
C ILE A 248 19.51 4.61 -8.75
N LEU A 249 20.15 4.96 -9.88
CA LEU A 249 21.57 4.75 -10.14
C LEU A 249 22.41 6.02 -10.13
N GLU A 250 21.83 7.18 -10.44
CA GLU A 250 22.53 8.47 -10.49
C GLU A 250 22.76 9.00 -9.07
N LEU A 251 23.97 8.77 -8.55
CA LEU A 251 24.59 9.62 -7.54
C LEU A 251 25.36 10.72 -8.27
N ASP A 252 24.64 11.68 -8.83
CA ASP A 252 25.29 12.80 -9.51
C ASP A 252 26.00 13.69 -8.48
N GLY A 253 27.32 13.56 -8.40
CA GLY A 253 28.22 14.63 -7.97
C GLY A 253 28.79 14.53 -6.55
N GLU A 254 30.07 14.90 -6.46
CA GLU A 254 30.79 15.23 -5.23
C GLU A 254 30.05 16.40 -4.52
N GLY A 255 29.09 16.06 -3.65
CA GLY A 255 28.32 17.02 -2.86
C GLY A 255 26.81 16.77 -2.74
N CYS A 256 26.23 15.81 -3.46
CA CYS A 256 24.78 15.60 -3.44
C CYS A 256 24.37 14.56 -2.40
N TYR A 257 24.04 15.02 -1.19
CA TYR A 257 23.34 14.23 -0.17
C TYR A 257 21.84 14.09 -0.49
N LEU A 258 21.49 13.59 -1.68
CA LEU A 258 20.17 12.99 -1.88
C LEU A 258 20.30 11.51 -1.52
N ASP A 259 20.43 11.23 -0.22
CA ASP A 259 20.30 9.86 0.29
C ASP A 259 18.88 9.42 -0.05
N LEU A 260 18.75 8.45 -0.98
CA LEU A 260 17.47 7.83 -1.31
C LEU A 260 16.75 7.43 -0.02
N ASP A 261 15.42 7.50 -0.01
CA ASP A 261 14.70 7.04 1.15
C ASP A 261 14.88 5.52 1.31
N ILE A 262 14.72 5.03 2.54
CA ILE A 262 14.73 3.62 2.86
C ILE A 262 13.79 2.84 1.93
N GLU A 263 12.63 3.40 1.59
CA GLU A 263 11.66 2.78 0.68
C GLU A 263 12.22 2.59 -0.75
N ASP A 264 13.02 3.52 -1.24
CA ASP A 264 13.65 3.42 -2.56
C ASP A 264 14.70 2.31 -2.57
N TYR A 265 15.56 2.23 -1.54
CA TYR A 265 16.51 1.12 -1.41
C TYR A 265 15.82 -0.25 -1.25
N LEU A 266 14.70 -0.30 -0.54
CA LEU A 266 13.88 -1.51 -0.46
C LEU A 266 13.26 -1.85 -1.82
N SER A 267 12.92 -0.85 -2.64
CA SER A 267 12.42 -1.05 -4.00
C SER A 267 13.50 -1.64 -4.91
N ILE A 268 14.76 -1.19 -4.79
CA ILE A 268 15.90 -1.80 -5.49
C ILE A 268 16.05 -3.28 -5.08
N LYS A 269 15.99 -3.57 -3.77
CA LYS A 269 16.05 -4.95 -3.27
C LYS A 269 14.91 -5.81 -3.87
N LYS A 270 13.69 -5.28 -3.92
CA LYS A 270 12.54 -5.97 -4.54
C LYS A 270 12.80 -6.24 -6.02
N ALA A 271 13.28 -5.25 -6.77
CA ALA A 271 13.55 -5.42 -8.20
C ALA A 271 14.56 -6.54 -8.46
N LEU A 272 15.69 -6.52 -7.75
CA LEU A 272 16.72 -7.55 -7.87
C LEU A 272 16.18 -8.94 -7.51
N LEU A 273 15.42 -9.04 -6.41
CA LEU A 273 14.83 -10.31 -5.97
C LEU A 273 13.83 -10.84 -6.99
N LEU A 274 12.90 -9.99 -7.46
CA LEU A 274 11.87 -10.38 -8.42
C LEU A 274 12.47 -10.75 -9.78
N TYR A 275 13.53 -10.06 -10.19
CA TYR A 275 14.25 -10.38 -11.42
C TYR A 275 14.88 -11.78 -11.35
N ASN A 276 15.51 -12.10 -10.22
CA ASN A 276 16.03 -13.44 -9.95
C ASN A 276 14.91 -14.49 -9.82
N TRP A 277 13.77 -14.11 -9.23
CA TRP A 277 12.61 -14.98 -9.03
C TRP A 277 11.98 -15.47 -10.33
N ILE A 278 11.93 -14.63 -11.37
CA ILE A 278 11.44 -15.04 -12.68
C ILE A 278 12.54 -15.61 -13.59
N GLY A 279 13.78 -15.68 -13.12
CA GLY A 279 14.93 -16.20 -13.88
C GLY A 279 15.15 -17.70 -13.68
N ASP A 280 16.38 -18.14 -13.94
CA ASP A 280 16.85 -19.52 -13.88
C ASP A 280 17.27 -19.98 -12.49
N ARG A 281 17.25 -19.10 -11.49
CA ARG A 281 17.76 -19.40 -10.15
C ARG A 281 16.80 -20.30 -9.36
N GLU A 282 17.37 -21.31 -8.71
CA GLU A 282 16.60 -22.12 -7.76
C GLU A 282 16.14 -21.28 -6.55
N ILE A 283 14.96 -21.57 -6.03
CA ILE A 283 14.38 -20.86 -4.88
C ILE A 283 15.34 -20.82 -3.68
N LYS A 284 16.12 -21.88 -3.44
CA LYS A 284 17.11 -21.96 -2.35
C LYS A 284 18.22 -20.93 -2.50
N GLU A 285 18.71 -20.72 -3.72
CA GLU A 285 19.73 -19.71 -3.98
C GLU A 285 19.21 -18.31 -3.70
N ILE A 286 17.95 -18.04 -4.06
CA ILE A 286 17.28 -16.77 -3.80
C ILE A 286 17.06 -16.58 -2.29
N GLU A 287 16.61 -17.62 -1.58
CA GLU A 287 16.46 -17.59 -0.12
C GLU A 287 17.79 -17.26 0.57
N GLU A 288 18.88 -17.89 0.14
CA GLU A 288 20.21 -17.66 0.69
C GLU A 288 20.76 -16.27 0.35
N ALA A 289 20.55 -15.78 -0.87
CA ALA A 289 21.03 -14.49 -1.33
C ALA A 289 20.31 -13.31 -0.67
N TYR A 290 18.99 -13.41 -0.45
CA TYR A 290 18.19 -12.31 0.10
C TYR A 290 17.82 -12.47 1.58
N LYS A 291 18.09 -13.65 2.16
CA LYS A 291 17.71 -14.05 3.53
C LYS A 291 16.21 -13.92 3.77
N ILE A 292 15.41 -14.41 2.80
CA ILE A 292 13.94 -14.39 2.82
C ILE A 292 13.45 -15.79 2.50
N TYR A 293 12.55 -16.34 3.31
CA TYR A 293 11.95 -17.65 3.06
C TYR A 293 11.11 -17.68 1.78
N GLY A 294 11.08 -18.82 1.11
CA GLY A 294 10.41 -19.05 -0.17
C GLY A 294 8.92 -18.75 -0.15
N GLY A 295 8.25 -19.02 0.98
CA GLY A 295 6.85 -18.62 1.15
C GLY A 295 6.63 -17.10 1.10
N ALA A 296 7.57 -16.31 1.63
CA ALA A 296 7.52 -14.86 1.54
C ALA A 296 7.90 -14.35 0.14
N ILE A 297 8.85 -15.02 -0.54
CA ILE A 297 9.19 -14.74 -1.95
C ILE A 297 7.96 -14.97 -2.84
N ARG A 298 7.28 -16.10 -2.70
CA ARG A 298 6.06 -16.41 -3.46
C ARG A 298 4.96 -15.38 -3.23
N LYS A 299 4.71 -15.01 -1.97
CA LYS A 299 3.73 -13.96 -1.63
C LYS A 299 4.11 -12.60 -2.24
N LEU A 300 5.41 -12.29 -2.30
CA LEU A 300 5.91 -11.09 -2.98
C LEU A 300 5.61 -11.18 -4.48
N GLY A 301 5.93 -12.31 -5.11
CA GLY A 301 5.64 -12.60 -6.51
C GLY A 301 4.16 -12.47 -6.86
N GLU A 302 3.26 -13.01 -6.05
CA GLU A 302 1.80 -12.86 -6.20
C GLU A 302 1.36 -11.38 -6.16
N GLY A 303 1.91 -10.59 -5.22
CA GLY A 303 1.64 -9.15 -5.13
C GLY A 303 2.10 -8.39 -6.39
N PHE A 304 3.30 -8.69 -6.89
CA PHE A 304 3.83 -8.05 -8.10
C PHE A 304 3.19 -8.57 -9.39
N SER A 305 2.70 -9.80 -9.42
CA SER A 305 1.88 -10.34 -10.51
C SER A 305 0.59 -9.54 -10.66
N TRP A 306 -0.15 -9.30 -9.57
CA TRP A 306 -1.33 -8.42 -9.59
C TRP A 306 -1.01 -7.01 -10.11
N LEU A 307 0.14 -6.47 -9.71
CA LEU A 307 0.55 -5.13 -10.14
C LEU A 307 0.95 -5.10 -11.63
N ALA A 308 1.60 -6.15 -12.12
CA ALA A 308 1.91 -6.34 -13.54
C ALA A 308 0.64 -6.51 -14.40
N ASP A 309 -0.34 -7.29 -13.92
CA ASP A 309 -1.65 -7.40 -14.57
C ASP A 309 -2.37 -6.04 -14.62
N SER A 310 -2.23 -5.25 -13.55
CA SER A 310 -2.76 -3.88 -13.51
C SER A 310 -2.08 -2.98 -14.54
N LEU A 311 -0.75 -3.05 -14.69
CA LEU A 311 0.00 -2.35 -15.75
C LEU A 311 -0.48 -2.76 -17.16
N ALA A 312 -0.70 -4.05 -17.40
CA ALA A 312 -1.24 -4.54 -18.66
C ALA A 312 -2.63 -3.95 -18.96
N ALA A 313 -3.48 -3.84 -17.93
CA ALA A 313 -4.82 -3.25 -18.07
C ALA A 313 -4.77 -1.74 -18.38
N VAL A 314 -3.78 -1.00 -17.84
CA VAL A 314 -3.51 0.39 -18.21
C VAL A 314 -3.05 0.49 -19.67
N ALA A 315 -2.15 -0.39 -20.12
CA ALA A 315 -1.72 -0.43 -21.51
C ALA A 315 -2.90 -0.73 -22.47
N GLU A 316 -3.80 -1.64 -22.09
CA GLU A 316 -5.04 -1.89 -22.83
C GLU A 316 -5.95 -0.66 -22.90
N ASN A 317 -6.06 0.12 -21.81
CA ASN A 317 -6.79 1.39 -21.81
C ASN A 317 -6.25 2.36 -22.85
N LEU A 318 -4.93 2.45 -22.95
CA LEU A 318 -4.21 3.28 -23.92
C LEU A 318 -4.27 2.74 -25.36
N GLY A 319 -5.03 1.66 -25.58
CA GLY A 319 -5.29 1.07 -26.89
C GLY A 319 -4.12 0.26 -27.44
N TRP A 320 -3.19 -0.20 -26.61
CA TRP A 320 -2.05 -1.01 -27.05
C TRP A 320 -2.48 -2.30 -27.73
N SER A 321 -3.61 -2.89 -27.31
CA SER A 321 -4.21 -4.08 -27.93
C SER A 321 -4.60 -3.90 -29.39
N LYS A 322 -4.81 -2.65 -29.84
CA LYS A 322 -5.21 -2.31 -31.22
C LYS A 322 -4.04 -1.88 -32.10
N LYS A 323 -2.86 -1.65 -31.53
CA LYS A 323 -1.66 -1.19 -32.23
C LYS A 323 -0.72 -2.37 -32.43
N GLY A 324 -0.48 -2.78 -33.68
CA GLY A 324 0.29 -4.00 -33.99
C GLY A 324 1.65 -4.08 -33.28
N ASN A 325 2.42 -2.99 -33.30
CA ASN A 325 3.73 -2.88 -32.65
C ASN A 325 3.70 -2.82 -31.11
N LYS A 326 2.53 -2.54 -30.50
CA LYS A 326 2.36 -2.51 -29.03
C LYS A 326 1.67 -3.76 -28.49
N LYS A 327 1.17 -4.62 -29.38
CA LYS A 327 0.54 -5.89 -28.99
C LYS A 327 1.55 -6.89 -28.45
N GLU A 328 2.74 -6.96 -29.05
CA GLU A 328 3.86 -7.78 -28.56
C GLU A 328 4.31 -7.30 -27.17
N GLU A 329 4.46 -5.98 -27.00
CA GLU A 329 4.83 -5.38 -25.72
C GLU A 329 3.79 -5.65 -24.62
N LEU A 330 2.50 -5.55 -24.95
CA LEU A 330 1.42 -5.91 -24.04
C LEU A 330 1.46 -7.39 -23.65
N ALA A 331 1.78 -8.28 -24.60
CA ALA A 331 1.94 -9.70 -24.32
C ALA A 331 3.13 -9.94 -23.38
N GLY A 332 4.25 -9.23 -23.59
CA GLY A 332 5.41 -9.28 -22.69
C GLY A 332 5.06 -8.91 -21.24
N ILE A 333 4.26 -7.86 -21.02
CA ILE A 333 3.80 -7.49 -19.66
C ILE A 333 2.97 -8.62 -19.04
N LYS A 334 2.09 -9.26 -19.81
CA LYS A 334 1.26 -10.38 -19.33
C LYS A 334 2.09 -11.62 -18.99
N ILE A 335 3.09 -11.93 -19.82
CA ILE A 335 4.04 -13.03 -19.55
C ILE A 335 4.81 -12.75 -18.26
N VAL A 336 5.29 -11.52 -18.06
CA VAL A 336 5.96 -11.15 -16.79
C VAL A 336 5.01 -11.29 -15.61
N SER A 337 3.73 -10.92 -15.75
CA SER A 337 2.72 -11.12 -14.70
C SER A 337 2.57 -12.60 -14.30
N GLU A 338 2.48 -13.49 -15.27
CA GLU A 338 2.36 -14.95 -15.02
C GLU A 338 3.64 -15.50 -14.38
N ARG A 339 4.80 -15.11 -14.89
CA ARG A 339 6.10 -15.54 -14.35
C ARG A 339 6.31 -15.05 -12.92
N LEU A 340 5.88 -13.84 -12.58
CA LEU A 340 5.94 -13.33 -11.21
C LEU A 340 5.07 -14.17 -10.25
N ALA A 341 3.93 -14.68 -10.70
CA ALA A 341 3.06 -15.52 -9.86
C ALA A 341 3.69 -16.89 -9.54
N TRP A 342 4.40 -17.48 -10.51
CA TRP A 342 4.89 -18.86 -10.40
C TRP A 342 6.39 -18.98 -10.10
N GLY A 343 7.19 -17.95 -10.41
CA GLY A 343 8.64 -17.99 -10.28
C GLY A 343 9.31 -18.87 -11.32
N VAL A 344 8.90 -18.73 -12.59
CA VAL A 344 9.36 -19.57 -13.69
C VAL A 344 9.90 -18.75 -14.86
N GLU A 345 10.74 -19.39 -15.66
CA GLU A 345 11.20 -18.85 -16.94
C GLU A 345 10.10 -18.91 -18.02
N GLU A 346 10.33 -18.26 -19.15
CA GLU A 346 9.34 -18.19 -20.25
C GLU A 346 9.07 -19.54 -20.93
N GLU A 347 9.99 -20.50 -20.80
CA GLU A 347 9.89 -21.84 -21.39
C GLU A 347 9.52 -22.95 -20.38
N GLY A 348 9.24 -22.60 -19.11
CA GLY A 348 9.12 -23.53 -17.98
C GLY A 348 7.70 -23.79 -17.48
#